data_AF-A0A922Z3K1-F1
#
_entry.id   AF-A0A922Z3K1-F1
#
_cell.length_a   1.000
_cell.length_b   1.000
_cell.length_c   1.000
_cell.angle_alpha   90.00
_cell.angle_beta   90.00
_cell.angle_gamma   90.00
#
_symmetry.space_group_name_H-M   'P 1'
#
loop_
_entity.id
_entity.type
_entity.pdbx_description
1 polymer ?
#
loop_
_entity_poly.entity_id
_entity_poly.type
_entity_poly.pdbx_seq_one_letter_code
_entity_poly.pdbx_strand_id
1 'polypeptide(L)'
;MSAGAQKSDFTSNLGRIYGIYTGGFVAFVVFIGVLERAGVPNHILGYLFVAFTIGVYAAIGIMSRTMQVDEYYVAGRKVPSFYNGMATAADWMSAASFIGMAGTLYLLGYDGLAFILGWTGGYVLVATLIAPYLRKFGCYTVPDFLAFRFGGNA
;
A
#
# COMPACT_ATOMS: atom_id res chain seq x y z
N MET A 1 -18.32 -17.18 25.68
CA MET A 1 -18.61 -15.79 26.10
C MET A 1 -17.88 -14.84 25.17
N SER A 2 -18.68 -13.95 24.53
CA SER A 2 -18.39 -12.81 23.64
C SER A 2 -17.00 -12.65 22.96
N ALA A 3 -16.92 -13.04 21.69
CA ALA A 3 -15.89 -12.58 20.73
C ALA A 3 -16.36 -11.37 19.89
N GLY A 4 -17.46 -10.72 20.28
CA GLY A 4 -18.13 -9.68 19.48
C GLY A 4 -17.78 -8.23 19.86
N ALA A 5 -17.18 -7.98 21.02
CA ALA A 5 -17.07 -6.63 21.58
C ALA A 5 -15.82 -5.85 21.15
N GLN A 6 -14.75 -6.51 20.67
CA GLN A 6 -13.47 -5.84 20.39
C GLN A 6 -13.30 -5.41 18.91
N LYS A 7 -14.16 -5.93 18.01
CA LYS A 7 -14.06 -5.69 16.55
C LYS A 7 -14.59 -4.31 16.13
N SER A 8 -15.46 -3.68 16.94
CA SER A 8 -16.04 -2.37 16.63
C SER A 8 -15.13 -1.19 16.93
N ASP A 9 -14.17 -1.33 17.86
CA ASP A 9 -13.38 -0.21 18.37
C ASP A 9 -12.26 0.21 17.40
N PHE A 10 -11.60 -0.78 16.77
CA PHE A 10 -10.60 -0.52 15.73
C PHE A 10 -11.25 -0.03 14.43
N THR A 11 -12.30 -0.72 13.97
CA THR A 11 -12.94 -0.42 12.68
C THR A 11 -13.70 0.90 12.66
N SER A 12 -14.21 1.36 13.81
CA SER A 12 -14.87 2.67 13.92
C SER A 12 -13.89 3.84 13.81
N ASN A 13 -12.62 3.65 14.19
CA ASN A 13 -11.62 4.72 14.21
C ASN A 13 -10.79 4.79 12.92
N LEU A 14 -10.84 3.76 12.06
CA LEU A 14 -10.07 3.71 10.82
C LEU A 14 -10.34 4.92 9.91
N GLY A 15 -11.61 5.22 9.63
CA GLY A 15 -11.96 6.31 8.72
C GLY A 15 -11.42 7.67 9.21
N ARG A 16 -11.40 7.89 10.52
CA ARG A 16 -10.81 9.08 11.14
C ARG A 16 -9.30 9.11 10.99
N ILE A 17 -8.63 7.98 11.24
CA ILE A 17 -7.17 7.85 11.10
C ILE A 17 -6.76 8.13 9.65
N TYR A 18 -7.37 7.45 8.68
CA TYR A 18 -7.11 7.68 7.26
C TYR A 18 -7.47 9.11 6.84
N GLY A 19 -8.57 9.67 7.33
CA GLY A 19 -8.95 11.06 7.07
C GLY A 19 -7.92 12.07 7.59
N ILE A 20 -7.34 11.84 8.77
CA ILE A 20 -6.26 12.66 9.31
C ILE A 20 -5.01 12.56 8.43
N TYR A 21 -4.62 11.35 8.01
CA TYR A 21 -3.45 11.17 7.14
C TYR A 21 -3.65 11.80 5.77
N THR A 22 -4.81 11.59 5.13
CA THR A 22 -5.13 12.20 3.84
C THR A 22 -5.20 13.72 3.97
N GLY A 23 -5.84 14.25 5.00
CA GLY A 23 -5.92 15.68 5.27
C GLY A 23 -4.54 16.29 5.52
N GLY A 24 -3.70 15.63 6.33
CA GLY A 24 -2.33 16.05 6.60
C GLY A 24 -1.46 16.04 5.34
N PHE A 25 -1.60 15.03 4.49
CA PHE A 25 -0.91 14.96 3.20
C PHE A 25 -1.37 16.08 2.25
N VAL A 26 -2.67 16.33 2.12
CA VAL A 26 -3.20 17.43 1.31
C VAL A 26 -2.71 18.78 1.83
N ALA A 27 -2.73 18.99 3.15
CA ALA A 27 -2.20 20.21 3.77
C ALA A 27 -0.70 20.37 3.46
N PHE A 28 0.08 19.29 3.52
CA PHE A 28 1.50 19.30 3.16
C PHE A 28 1.72 19.65 1.68
N VAL A 29 0.94 19.08 0.76
CA VAL A 29 1.01 19.41 -0.68
C VAL A 29 0.68 20.88 -0.93
N VAL A 30 -0.39 21.41 -0.29
CA VAL A 30 -0.74 22.83 -0.37
C VAL A 30 0.39 23.70 0.18
N PHE A 31 0.98 23.31 1.31
CA PHE A 31 2.12 24.01 1.91
C PHE A 31 3.31 24.07 0.95
N ILE A 32 3.69 22.95 0.33
CA ILE A 32 4.75 22.92 -0.69
C ILE A 32 4.39 23.83 -1.88
N GLY A 33 3.15 23.82 -2.35
CA GLY A 33 2.70 24.70 -3.43
C GLY A 33 2.75 26.20 -3.07
N VAL A 34 2.53 26.55 -1.80
CA VAL A 34 2.72 27.93 -1.32
C VAL A 34 4.22 28.30 -1.31
N LEU A 35 5.10 27.39 -0.87
CA LEU A 35 6.55 27.60 -0.90
C LEU A 35 7.07 27.77 -2.33
N GLU A 36 6.55 26.98 -3.28
CA GLU A 36 6.85 27.13 -4.70
C GLU A 36 6.48 28.53 -5.20
N ARG A 37 5.27 29.02 -4.88
CA ARG A 37 4.82 30.38 -5.23
C ARG A 37 5.64 31.48 -4.56
N ALA A 38 6.20 31.21 -3.38
CA ALA A 38 7.10 32.12 -2.67
C ALA A 38 8.52 32.16 -3.27
N GLY A 39 8.81 31.34 -4.30
CA GLY A 39 10.09 31.32 -5.00
C GLY A 39 11.12 30.36 -4.40
N VAL A 40 10.71 29.39 -3.59
CA VAL A 40 11.62 28.38 -3.05
C VAL A 40 12.14 27.47 -4.18
N PRO A 41 13.47 27.23 -4.28
CA PRO A 41 14.05 26.37 -5.30
C PRO A 41 13.49 24.93 -5.31
N ASN A 42 13.26 24.37 -6.50
CA ASN A 42 12.67 23.04 -6.70
C ASN A 42 13.41 21.89 -5.98
N HIS A 43 14.74 21.97 -5.90
CA HIS A 43 15.52 20.94 -5.19
C HIS A 43 15.23 20.91 -3.69
N ILE A 44 14.99 22.09 -3.08
CA ILE A 44 14.61 22.20 -1.67
C ILE A 44 13.21 21.62 -1.45
N LEU A 45 12.27 21.93 -2.35
CA LEU A 45 10.92 21.34 -2.31
C LEU A 45 10.97 19.81 -2.41
N GLY A 46 11.83 19.27 -3.29
CA GLY A 46 12.06 17.84 -3.43
C GLY A 46 12.61 17.21 -2.14
N TYR A 47 13.61 17.82 -1.51
CA TYR A 47 14.14 17.34 -0.23
C TYR A 47 13.10 17.39 0.89
N LEU A 48 12.30 18.45 0.97
CA LEU A 48 11.21 18.55 1.93
C LEU A 48 10.17 17.45 1.72
N PHE A 49 9.80 17.17 0.46
CA PHE A 49 8.84 16.11 0.13
C PHE A 49 9.34 14.74 0.58
N VAL A 50 10.59 14.39 0.25
CA VAL A 50 11.20 13.11 0.63
C VAL A 50 11.39 13.01 2.15
N ALA A 51 11.88 14.07 2.80
CA ALA A 51 12.06 14.09 4.25
C ALA A 51 10.73 13.94 4.99
N PHE A 52 9.66 14.57 4.49
CA PHE A 52 8.33 14.44 5.06
C PHE A 52 7.80 13.01 4.94
N THR A 53 7.86 12.38 3.76
CA THR A 53 7.34 11.01 3.59
C THR A 53 8.12 10.01 4.43
N ILE A 54 9.46 10.10 4.47
CA ILE A 54 10.30 9.26 5.34
C ILE A 54 9.96 9.51 6.81
N GLY A 55 9.83 10.77 7.23
CA GLY A 55 9.50 11.14 8.61
C GLY A 55 8.14 10.60 9.05
N VAL A 56 7.13 10.67 8.19
CA VAL A 56 5.80 10.09 8.44
C VAL A 56 5.89 8.58 8.60
N TYR A 57 6.57 7.86 7.70
CA TYR A 57 6.72 6.41 7.82
C TYR A 57 7.51 6.00 9.06
N ALA A 58 8.59 6.72 9.40
CA ALA A 58 9.36 6.48 10.60
C ALA A 58 8.52 6.70 11.87
N ALA A 59 7.74 7.78 11.92
CA ALA A 59 6.83 8.05 13.04
C ALA A 59 5.79 6.94 13.21
N ILE A 60 5.14 6.51 12.10
CA ILE A 60 4.19 5.39 12.11
C ILE A 60 4.86 4.11 12.60
N GLY A 61 6.08 3.80 12.12
CA GLY A 61 6.84 2.62 12.51
C GLY A 61 7.20 2.61 14.00
N ILE A 62 7.57 3.76 14.56
CA ILE A 62 7.87 3.89 16.00
C ILE A 62 6.58 3.74 16.83
N MET A 63 5.49 4.38 16.42
CA MET A 63 4.21 4.32 17.12
C MET A 63 3.56 2.93 17.04
N SER A 64 3.79 2.21 15.95
CA SER A 64 3.17 0.90 15.66
C SER A 64 4.11 -0.28 15.91
N ARG A 65 5.20 -0.08 16.68
CA ARG A 65 6.19 -1.13 16.91
C ARG A 65 5.54 -2.35 17.59
N THR A 66 5.86 -3.54 17.10
CA THR A 66 5.37 -4.80 17.66
C THR A 66 6.43 -5.90 17.56
N MET A 67 6.49 -6.77 18.56
CA MET A 67 7.33 -7.98 18.57
C MET A 67 6.54 -9.24 18.22
N GLN A 68 5.22 -9.11 17.99
CA GLN A 68 4.35 -10.24 17.65
C GLN A 68 4.33 -10.45 16.14
N VAL A 69 4.65 -11.67 15.70
CA VAL A 69 4.77 -12.06 14.29
C VAL A 69 3.45 -11.83 13.53
N ASP A 70 2.31 -12.21 14.10
CA ASP A 70 0.99 -12.00 13.49
C ASP A 70 0.64 -10.52 13.30
N GLU A 71 0.99 -9.66 14.25
CA GLU A 71 0.76 -8.22 14.13
C GLU A 71 1.73 -7.59 13.12
N TYR A 72 2.96 -8.08 13.05
CA TYR A 72 3.98 -7.57 12.14
C TYR A 72 3.71 -7.92 10.66
N TYR A 73 3.41 -9.20 10.35
CA TYR A 73 3.28 -9.65 8.96
C TYR A 73 1.87 -9.47 8.38
N VAL A 74 0.82 -9.59 9.20
CA VAL A 74 -0.56 -9.62 8.71
C VAL A 74 -1.50 -8.68 9.47
N ALA A 75 -0.96 -7.78 10.30
CA ALA A 75 -1.74 -6.85 11.12
C ALA A 75 -2.86 -7.54 11.91
N GLY A 76 -2.55 -8.73 12.46
CA GLY A 76 -3.49 -9.57 13.20
C GLY A 76 -4.71 -10.02 12.39
N ARG A 77 -4.69 -9.90 11.06
CA ARG A 77 -5.83 -10.16 10.14
C ARG A 77 -7.07 -9.31 10.47
N LYS A 78 -6.86 -8.11 11.04
CA LYS A 78 -7.92 -7.20 11.50
C LYS A 78 -8.32 -6.13 10.48
N VAL A 79 -7.49 -5.90 9.45
CA VAL A 79 -7.72 -4.86 8.43
C VAL A 79 -8.90 -5.25 7.52
N PRO A 80 -9.92 -4.38 7.36
CA PRO A 80 -11.04 -4.67 6.47
C PRO A 80 -10.64 -4.79 5.00
N SER A 81 -11.43 -5.52 4.21
CA SER A 81 -11.13 -5.83 2.81
C SER A 81 -10.92 -4.58 1.93
N PHE A 82 -11.73 -3.54 2.12
CA PHE A 82 -11.63 -2.30 1.36
C PHE A 82 -10.27 -1.60 1.55
N TYR A 83 -9.82 -1.48 2.80
CA TYR A 83 -8.52 -0.86 3.12
C TYR A 83 -7.34 -1.69 2.62
N ASN A 84 -7.42 -3.02 2.70
CA ASN A 84 -6.41 -3.90 2.08
C ASN A 84 -6.37 -3.75 0.56
N GLY A 85 -7.52 -3.55 -0.09
CA GLY A 85 -7.60 -3.26 -1.52
C GLY A 85 -6.93 -1.94 -1.87
N MET A 86 -7.21 -0.87 -1.11
CA MET A 86 -6.54 0.42 -1.29
C MET A 86 -5.03 0.34 -1.07
N ALA A 87 -4.57 -0.38 -0.04
CA ALA A 87 -3.14 -0.59 0.20
C ALA A 87 -2.48 -1.32 -0.96
N THR A 88 -3.12 -2.38 -1.48
CA THR A 88 -2.64 -3.11 -2.66
C THR A 88 -2.56 -2.22 -3.90
N ALA A 89 -3.56 -1.36 -4.11
CA ALA A 89 -3.58 -0.41 -5.21
C ALA A 89 -2.48 0.65 -5.07
N ALA A 90 -2.22 1.12 -3.85
CA ALA A 90 -1.16 2.08 -3.56
C ALA A 90 0.24 1.49 -3.77
N ASP A 91 0.51 0.28 -3.28
CA ASP A 91 1.78 -0.43 -3.51
C ASP A 91 2.01 -0.73 -4.99
N TRP A 92 0.93 -0.89 -5.75
CA TRP A 92 1.01 -1.05 -7.20
C TRP A 92 1.42 0.25 -7.94
N MET A 93 1.25 1.43 -7.32
CA MET A 93 1.69 2.70 -7.86
C MET A 93 3.18 2.92 -7.63
N SER A 94 3.96 2.88 -8.70
CA SER A 94 5.40 3.17 -8.66
C SER A 94 5.80 4.11 -9.80
N ALA A 95 7.03 4.63 -9.73
CA ALA A 95 7.62 5.42 -10.82
C ALA A 95 7.65 4.62 -12.15
N ALA A 96 7.87 3.31 -12.06
CA ALA A 96 7.81 2.43 -13.22
C ALA A 96 6.40 2.42 -13.84
N SER A 97 5.35 2.35 -13.01
CA SER A 97 3.96 2.40 -13.47
C SER A 97 3.66 3.74 -14.15
N PHE A 98 4.10 4.87 -13.59
CA PHE A 98 3.79 6.19 -14.14
C PHE A 98 4.60 6.52 -15.42
N ILE A 99 5.94 6.46 -15.33
CA ILE A 99 6.83 6.80 -16.45
C ILE A 99 6.78 5.72 -17.52
N GLY A 100 6.77 4.45 -17.11
CA GLY A 100 6.68 3.33 -18.04
C GLY A 100 5.40 3.40 -18.87
N MET A 101 4.27 3.76 -18.26
CA MET A 101 3.03 3.89 -19.02
C MET A 101 2.98 5.06 -19.96
N ALA A 102 3.48 6.23 -19.55
CA ALA A 102 3.61 7.35 -20.46
C ALA A 102 4.48 6.97 -21.67
N GLY A 103 5.60 6.28 -21.44
CA GLY A 103 6.50 5.81 -22.50
C GLY A 103 5.85 4.75 -23.41
N THR A 104 5.20 3.73 -22.84
CA THR A 104 4.54 2.67 -23.62
C THR A 104 3.41 3.23 -24.48
N LEU A 105 2.57 4.12 -23.94
CA LEU A 105 1.50 4.73 -24.72
C LEU A 105 2.03 5.70 -25.78
N TYR A 106 3.11 6.41 -25.48
CA TYR A 106 3.77 7.27 -26.48
C TYR A 106 4.27 6.46 -27.69
N LEU A 107 4.84 5.27 -27.45
CA LEU A 107 5.40 4.43 -28.51
C LEU A 107 4.37 3.56 -29.22
N LEU A 108 3.42 2.97 -28.49
CA LEU A 108 2.49 1.95 -29.00
C LEU A 108 1.06 2.46 -29.18
N GLY A 109 0.75 3.68 -28.73
CA GLY A 109 -0.61 4.22 -28.79
C GLY A 109 -1.63 3.33 -28.07
N TYR A 110 -2.72 3.03 -28.76
CA TYR A 110 -3.83 2.22 -28.22
C TYR A 110 -3.40 0.81 -27.80
N ASP A 111 -2.47 0.19 -28.52
CA ASP A 111 -2.02 -1.18 -28.22
C ASP A 111 -1.30 -1.27 -26.86
N GLY A 112 -0.73 -0.14 -26.40
CA GLY A 112 -0.16 -0.02 -25.06
C GLY A 112 -1.18 -0.22 -23.93
N LEU A 113 -2.48 -0.01 -24.18
CA LEU A 113 -3.54 -0.24 -23.20
C LEU A 113 -3.69 -1.73 -22.84
N ALA A 114 -3.24 -2.64 -23.69
CA ALA A 114 -3.22 -4.07 -23.38
C ALA A 114 -2.37 -4.38 -22.14
N PHE A 115 -1.30 -3.62 -21.91
CA PHE A 115 -0.51 -3.74 -20.67
C PHE A 115 -1.37 -3.37 -19.46
N ILE A 116 -2.14 -2.28 -19.54
CA ILE A 116 -3.06 -1.86 -18.45
C ILE A 116 -4.05 -2.96 -18.10
N LEU A 117 -4.74 -3.47 -19.11
CA LEU A 117 -5.71 -4.54 -18.95
C LEU A 117 -5.05 -5.81 -18.42
N GLY A 118 -3.87 -6.16 -18.93
CA GLY A 118 -3.13 -7.35 -18.55
C GLY A 118 -2.76 -7.37 -17.06
N TRP A 119 -2.11 -6.33 -16.56
CA TRP A 119 -1.71 -6.31 -15.15
C TRP A 119 -2.92 -6.11 -14.22
N THR A 120 -3.92 -5.29 -14.60
CA THR A 120 -5.09 -5.03 -13.73
C THR A 120 -5.97 -6.27 -13.65
N GLY A 121 -6.18 -6.94 -14.78
CA GLY A 121 -6.80 -8.27 -14.84
C GLY A 121 -6.01 -9.30 -14.06
N GLY A 122 -4.67 -9.23 -14.08
CA GLY A 122 -3.77 -10.04 -13.27
C GLY A 122 -4.10 -9.99 -11.78
N TYR A 123 -4.38 -8.81 -11.21
CA TYR A 123 -4.81 -8.68 -9.82
C TYR A 123 -6.11 -9.42 -9.51
N VAL A 124 -7.07 -9.40 -10.44
CA VAL A 124 -8.33 -10.15 -10.30
C VAL A 124 -8.06 -11.65 -10.29
N LEU A 125 -7.19 -12.12 -11.19
CA LEU A 125 -6.78 -13.53 -11.23
C LEU A 125 -6.06 -13.95 -9.95
N VAL A 126 -5.12 -13.15 -9.46
CA VAL A 126 -4.42 -13.42 -8.18
C VAL A 126 -5.42 -13.44 -7.02
N ALA A 127 -6.35 -12.48 -6.95
CA ALA A 127 -7.33 -12.38 -5.88
C ALA A 127 -8.32 -13.55 -5.85
N THR A 128 -8.65 -14.12 -7.01
CA THR A 128 -9.63 -15.20 -7.13
C THR A 128 -9.00 -16.59 -7.11
N LEU A 129 -7.84 -16.77 -7.75
CA LEU A 129 -7.20 -18.07 -7.94
C LEU A 129 -6.09 -18.37 -6.94
N ILE A 130 -5.43 -17.36 -6.37
CA ILE A 130 -4.27 -17.56 -5.49
C ILE A 130 -4.61 -17.19 -4.05
N ALA A 131 -5.16 -15.99 -3.83
CA ALA A 131 -5.42 -15.46 -2.49
C ALA A 131 -6.25 -16.40 -1.59
N PRO A 132 -7.27 -17.15 -2.07
CA PRO A 132 -8.02 -18.07 -1.20
C PRO A 132 -7.17 -19.20 -0.65
N TYR A 133 -6.21 -19.73 -1.42
CA TYR A 133 -5.32 -20.81 -0.98
C TYR A 133 -4.30 -20.30 0.03
N LEU A 134 -3.70 -19.13 -0.24
CA LEU A 134 -2.77 -18.50 0.69
C LEU A 134 -3.45 -18.15 2.03
N ARG A 135 -4.68 -17.64 2.00
CA ARG A 135 -5.46 -17.34 3.21
C ARG A 135 -5.80 -18.59 4.02
N LYS A 136 -6.12 -19.71 3.36
CA LYS A 136 -6.38 -21.00 4.01
C LYS A 136 -5.12 -21.62 4.61
N PHE A 137 -3.97 -21.43 3.95
CA PHE A 137 -2.69 -21.96 4.41
C PHE A 137 -2.20 -21.29 5.69
N GLY A 138 -2.44 -19.99 5.86
CA GLY A 138 -2.23 -19.30 7.14
C GLY A 138 -0.78 -18.91 7.46
N CYS A 139 0.20 -19.24 6.61
CA CYS A 139 1.56 -18.74 6.75
C CYS A 139 1.69 -17.26 6.35
N TYR A 140 2.86 -16.70 6.65
CA TYR A 140 3.12 -15.26 6.55
C TYR A 140 3.64 -14.84 5.18
N THR A 141 4.32 -15.73 4.46
CA THR A 141 4.96 -15.39 3.17
C THR A 141 4.59 -16.38 2.05
N VAL A 142 4.70 -15.92 0.81
CA VAL A 142 4.51 -16.76 -0.39
C VAL A 142 5.60 -17.86 -0.49
N PRO A 143 6.89 -17.58 -0.21
CA PRO A 143 7.90 -18.62 -0.13
C PRO A 143 7.55 -19.76 0.83
N ASP A 144 7.00 -19.47 2.02
CA ASP A 144 6.57 -20.51 2.98
C ASP A 144 5.54 -21.46 2.34
N PHE A 145 4.59 -20.89 1.60
CA PHE A 145 3.57 -21.65 0.89
C PHE A 145 4.16 -22.55 -0.18
N LEU A 146 5.11 -22.04 -0.96
CA LEU A 146 5.77 -22.82 -2.00
C LEU A 146 6.65 -23.93 -1.41
N ALA A 147 7.39 -23.64 -0.35
CA ALA A 147 8.22 -24.62 0.35
C ALA A 147 7.37 -25.76 0.92
N PHE A 148 6.22 -25.44 1.53
CA PHE A 148 5.28 -26.45 2.00
C PHE A 148 4.66 -27.26 0.85
N ARG A 149 4.28 -26.59 -0.25
CA ARG A 149 3.54 -27.23 -1.35
C ARG A 149 4.42 -28.11 -2.24
N PHE A 150 5.68 -27.73 -2.44
CA PHE A 150 6.56 -28.35 -3.43
C PHE A 150 7.85 -28.94 -2.83
N GLY A 151 8.10 -28.72 -1.53
CA GLY A 151 9.36 -29.10 -0.89
C GLY A 151 10.45 -28.10 -1.25
N GLY A 152 10.75 -27.18 -0.34
CA GLY A 152 11.84 -26.22 -0.48
C GLY A 152 12.85 -26.38 0.66
N ASN A 153 14.14 -26.26 0.34
CA ASN A 153 15.18 -26.06 1.35
C ASN A 153 15.04 -24.60 1.85
N ALA A 154 14.25 -24.41 2.90
CA ALA A 154 14.22 -23.17 3.65
C ALA A 154 15.49 -23.02 4.50
#